data_AF-A0A349LZI4-F1
#
_entry.id   AF-A0A349LZI4-F1
#
_cell.length_a   1.000
_cell.length_b   1.000
_cell.length_c   1.000
_cell.angle_alpha   90.00
_cell.angle_beta   90.00
_cell.angle_gamma   90.00
#
_symmetry.space_group_name_H-M   'P 1'
#
loop_
_entity.id
_entity.type
_entity.pdbx_description
1 polymer ?
#
loop_
_entity_poly.entity_id
_entity_poly.type
_entity_poly.pdbx_seq_one_letter_code
_entity_poly.pdbx_strand_id
1 'polypeptide(L)'
;MLNDSVLLNDWHVVAYAPDLQEGKPVAVRLLEEDIVLWRVSDKIHAWRDLCLHRGTRLSLGRVENETLICPYHGWTYNEEGQCIRFPAHPDQKPPTTARTKMYRVQEKYNWIWVTLGNPEHDIAIFPQWGDPAFHIVDCGPYSINASGPRAIENFLDVTHFPFVHRGLLGDPAHPEVNDYVAEITAEGVIAKDISVWQPDPDGTGNGARVSYTYKVLRPLTAYFIKSSLGPRFAMYFTITPVAERSSIVWMYV
;
A
#
# COMPACT_ATOMS: atom_id res chain seq x y z
N MET A 1 10.86 12.70 -5.45
CA MET A 1 10.08 11.63 -4.80
C MET A 1 10.40 10.24 -5.35
N LEU A 2 10.42 10.04 -6.67
CA LEU A 2 10.58 8.69 -7.24
C LEU A 2 11.96 8.04 -6.98
N ASN A 3 13.01 8.86 -6.87
CA ASN A 3 14.36 8.43 -6.47
C ASN A 3 14.68 8.70 -5.00
N ASP A 4 13.64 8.86 -4.17
CA ASP A 4 13.83 9.09 -2.74
C ASP A 4 14.26 7.78 -2.06
N SER A 5 15.42 7.78 -1.42
CA SER A 5 15.96 6.58 -0.75
C SER A 5 15.05 6.08 0.36
N VAL A 6 14.33 6.97 1.05
CA VAL A 6 13.40 6.57 2.11
C VAL A 6 12.25 5.79 1.48
N LEU A 7 11.67 6.27 0.39
CA LEU A 7 10.55 5.59 -0.27
C LEU A 7 10.98 4.29 -0.96
N LEU A 8 12.14 4.27 -1.61
CA LEU A 8 12.68 3.06 -2.24
C LEU A 8 12.94 1.95 -1.21
N ASN A 9 13.39 2.34 -0.01
CA ASN A 9 13.68 1.46 1.12
C ASN A 9 12.51 1.37 2.12
N ASP A 10 11.27 1.51 1.66
CA ASP A 10 10.08 1.27 2.50
C ASP A 10 9.14 0.27 1.83
N TRP A 11 8.17 -0.22 2.58
CA TRP A 11 7.15 -1.14 2.12
C TRP A 11 5.92 -0.39 1.62
N HIS A 12 5.47 -0.76 0.41
CA HIS A 12 4.27 -0.18 -0.21
C HIS A 12 3.29 -1.29 -0.57
N VAL A 13 2.02 -1.10 -0.24
CA VAL A 13 0.96 -1.98 -0.75
C VAL A 13 0.91 -1.86 -2.27
N VAL A 14 0.68 -2.97 -2.97
CA VAL A 14 0.52 -2.97 -4.43
C VAL A 14 -0.70 -3.76 -4.92
N ALA A 15 -1.24 -4.65 -4.08
CA ALA A 15 -2.40 -5.48 -4.42
C ALA A 15 -3.06 -6.07 -3.15
N TYR A 16 -4.31 -6.51 -3.28
CA TYR A 16 -4.91 -7.44 -2.32
C TYR A 16 -4.35 -8.85 -2.55
N ALA A 17 -4.00 -9.55 -1.47
CA ALA A 17 -3.47 -10.90 -1.55
C ALA A 17 -4.47 -11.94 -2.12
N PRO A 18 -5.79 -11.84 -1.83
CA PRO A 18 -6.79 -12.69 -2.46
C PRO A 18 -6.93 -12.52 -3.98
N ASP A 19 -6.56 -11.35 -4.52
CA ASP A 19 -6.68 -11.07 -5.97
C ASP A 19 -5.57 -11.77 -6.79
N LEU A 20 -4.45 -12.12 -6.15
CA LEU A 20 -3.36 -12.84 -6.80
C LEU A 20 -3.59 -14.35 -6.82
N GLN A 21 -4.44 -14.82 -7.73
CA GLN A 21 -4.67 -16.26 -7.87
C GLN A 21 -3.43 -16.99 -8.40
N GLU A 22 -3.22 -18.23 -7.93
CA GLU A 22 -2.20 -19.11 -8.49
C GLU A 22 -2.42 -19.29 -10.00
N GLY A 23 -1.33 -19.36 -10.78
CA GLY A 23 -1.43 -19.50 -12.23
C GLY A 23 -1.57 -18.18 -13.00
N LYS A 24 -1.98 -17.09 -12.34
CA LYS A 24 -2.35 -15.81 -12.98
C LYS A 24 -1.42 -14.67 -12.53
N PRO A 25 -0.39 -14.34 -13.33
CA PRO A 25 0.43 -13.17 -13.05
C PRO A 25 -0.40 -11.88 -13.11
N VAL A 26 -0.07 -10.91 -12.25
CA VAL A 26 -0.74 -9.61 -12.16
C VAL A 26 0.30 -8.51 -12.34
N ALA A 27 -0.01 -7.54 -13.20
CA ALA A 27 0.80 -6.33 -13.35
C ALA A 27 0.43 -5.30 -12.29
N VAL A 28 1.43 -4.75 -11.60
CA VAL A 28 1.30 -3.62 -10.67
C VAL A 28 2.38 -2.59 -10.96
N ARG A 29 2.24 -1.37 -10.44
CA ARG A 29 3.20 -0.28 -10.65
C ARG A 29 3.48 0.45 -9.36
N LEU A 30 4.77 0.65 -9.06
CA LEU A 30 5.26 1.29 -7.84
C LEU A 30 6.48 2.15 -8.18
N LEU A 31 6.44 3.44 -7.82
CA LEU A 31 7.53 4.41 -8.07
C LEU A 31 8.02 4.37 -9.53
N GLU A 32 7.07 4.34 -10.47
CA GLU A 32 7.31 4.19 -11.92
C GLU A 32 7.96 2.87 -12.39
N GLU A 33 8.16 1.91 -11.50
CA GLU A 33 8.61 0.56 -11.86
C GLU A 33 7.39 -0.33 -12.18
N ASP A 34 7.39 -0.95 -13.36
CA ASP A 34 6.43 -2.00 -13.71
C ASP A 34 6.86 -3.31 -13.06
N ILE A 35 5.96 -3.92 -12.30
CA ILE A 35 6.21 -5.12 -11.50
C ILE A 35 5.19 -6.20 -11.87
N VAL A 36 5.66 -7.43 -12.03
CA VAL A 36 4.82 -8.61 -12.11
C VAL A 36 4.77 -9.28 -10.74
N LEU A 37 3.56 -9.43 -10.22
CA LEU A 37 3.26 -10.33 -9.11
C LEU A 37 2.84 -11.68 -9.68
N TRP A 38 3.36 -12.76 -9.12
CA TRP A 38 2.89 -14.11 -9.44
C TRP A 38 3.05 -15.02 -8.23
N ARG A 39 2.29 -16.12 -8.21
CA ARG A 39 2.17 -17.00 -7.05
C ARG A 39 2.41 -18.46 -7.47
N VAL A 40 3.15 -19.18 -6.64
CA VAL A 40 3.36 -20.64 -6.70
C VAL A 40 3.05 -21.19 -5.32
N SER A 41 2.00 -22.02 -5.20
CA SER A 41 1.47 -22.42 -3.89
C SER A 41 1.22 -21.17 -3.00
N ASP A 42 1.79 -21.12 -1.79
CA ASP A 42 1.66 -19.97 -0.88
C ASP A 42 2.74 -18.88 -1.09
N LYS A 43 3.70 -19.09 -2.00
CA LYS A 43 4.82 -18.18 -2.19
C LYS A 43 4.52 -17.14 -3.26
N ILE A 44 4.58 -15.87 -2.86
CA ILE A 44 4.44 -14.72 -3.77
C ILE A 44 5.83 -14.29 -4.25
N HIS A 45 5.88 -13.91 -5.52
CA HIS A 45 7.04 -13.34 -6.17
C HIS A 45 6.69 -11.96 -6.74
N ALA A 46 7.59 -10.99 -6.60
CA ALA A 46 7.48 -9.68 -7.20
C ALA A 46 8.73 -9.39 -8.02
N TRP A 47 8.60 -9.27 -9.34
CA TRP A 47 9.74 -9.06 -10.24
C TRP A 47 9.51 -7.85 -11.12
N ARG A 48 10.57 -7.31 -11.70
CA ARG A 48 10.45 -6.37 -12.82
C ARG A 48 9.66 -7.02 -13.94
N ASP A 49 8.63 -6.33 -14.43
CA ASP A 49 7.73 -6.82 -15.47
C ASP A 49 8.34 -6.69 -16.88
N LEU A 50 9.49 -7.32 -17.09
CA LEU A 50 10.29 -7.17 -18.30
C LEU A 50 11.02 -8.47 -18.65
N CYS A 51 10.64 -9.08 -19.77
CA CYS A 51 11.38 -10.19 -20.34
C CYS A 51 12.71 -9.71 -20.92
N LEU A 52 13.81 -10.33 -20.49
CA LEU A 52 15.17 -9.98 -20.93
C LEU A 52 15.46 -10.25 -22.41
N HIS A 53 14.58 -10.96 -23.12
CA HIS A 53 14.76 -11.24 -24.54
C HIS A 53 14.49 -10.02 -25.43
N ARG A 54 13.26 -9.48 -25.35
CA ARG A 54 12.75 -8.42 -26.22
C ARG A 54 11.85 -7.42 -25.49
N GLY A 55 11.90 -7.40 -24.16
CA GLY A 55 11.20 -6.39 -23.34
C GLY A 55 9.68 -6.57 -23.21
N THR A 56 9.13 -7.72 -23.57
CA THR A 56 7.70 -8.01 -23.34
C THR A 56 7.41 -8.11 -21.84
N ARG A 57 6.25 -7.62 -21.42
CA ARG A 57 5.75 -7.81 -20.05
C ARG A 57 5.57 -9.30 -19.73
N LEU A 58 6.15 -9.73 -18.62
CA LEU A 58 6.04 -11.08 -18.08
C LEU A 58 4.66 -11.32 -17.44
N SER A 59 4.00 -10.26 -16.96
CA SER A 59 2.62 -10.29 -16.44
C SER A 59 1.59 -10.74 -17.46
N LEU A 60 1.87 -10.58 -18.75
CA LEU A 60 1.05 -11.11 -19.85
C LEU A 60 1.28 -12.61 -20.12
N GLY A 61 2.19 -13.22 -19.38
CA GLY A 61 2.56 -14.62 -19.50
C GLY A 61 1.64 -15.56 -18.71
N ARG A 62 2.19 -16.71 -18.34
CA ARG A 62 1.50 -17.70 -17.50
C ARG A 62 2.47 -18.35 -16.53
N VAL A 63 1.94 -18.84 -15.42
CA VAL A 63 2.69 -19.70 -14.49
C VAL A 63 2.44 -21.16 -14.84
N GLU A 64 3.50 -21.95 -14.96
CA GLU A 64 3.43 -23.38 -15.28
C GLU A 64 4.64 -24.09 -14.66
N ASN A 65 4.42 -25.22 -13.98
CA ASN A 65 5.49 -25.99 -13.33
C ASN A 65 6.44 -25.13 -12.48
N GLU A 66 5.90 -24.27 -11.60
CA GLU A 66 6.67 -23.39 -10.71
C GLU A 66 7.58 -22.37 -11.46
N THR A 67 7.25 -22.09 -12.72
CA THR A 67 7.98 -21.13 -13.56
C THR A 67 7.06 -20.09 -14.16
N LEU A 68 7.61 -18.91 -14.45
CA LEU A 68 6.93 -17.87 -15.21
C LEU A 68 7.38 -17.92 -16.67
N ILE A 69 6.43 -18.08 -17.58
CA ILE A 69 6.69 -18.23 -19.01
C ILE A 69 6.28 -16.96 -19.74
N CYS A 70 7.26 -16.31 -20.38
CA CYS A 70 7.03 -15.14 -21.22
C CYS A 70 6.09 -15.47 -22.40
N PRO A 71 5.08 -14.64 -22.68
CA PRO A 71 4.08 -14.93 -23.71
C PRO A 71 4.63 -14.80 -25.13
N TYR A 72 5.76 -14.12 -25.32
CA TYR A 72 6.24 -13.82 -26.67
C TYR A 72 6.96 -15.02 -27.31
N HIS A 73 8.02 -15.51 -26.67
CA HIS A 73 8.86 -16.59 -27.21
C HIS A 73 9.01 -17.77 -26.24
N GLY A 74 8.22 -17.79 -25.15
CA GLY A 74 8.24 -18.87 -24.17
C GLY A 74 9.52 -18.96 -23.33
N TRP A 75 10.31 -17.89 -23.24
CA TRP A 75 11.42 -17.83 -22.28
C TRP A 75 10.88 -18.11 -20.89
N THR A 76 11.43 -19.15 -20.27
CA THR A 76 10.94 -19.69 -18.99
C THR A 76 11.89 -19.28 -17.89
N TYR A 77 11.34 -18.71 -16.82
CA TYR A 77 12.08 -18.24 -15.65
C TYR A 77 11.67 -19.02 -14.41
N ASN A 78 12.64 -19.49 -13.64
CA ASN A 78 12.39 -20.15 -12.35
C ASN A 78 12.11 -19.13 -11.23
N GLU A 79 11.78 -19.61 -10.03
CA GLU A 79 11.49 -18.79 -8.86
C GLU A 79 12.59 -17.81 -8.43
N GLU A 80 13.86 -18.08 -8.75
CA GLU A 80 14.98 -17.16 -8.48
C GLU A 80 15.20 -16.14 -9.62
N GLY A 81 14.22 -16.03 -10.53
CA GLY A 81 14.23 -15.13 -11.67
C GLY A 81 15.21 -15.52 -12.78
N GLN A 82 15.87 -16.68 -12.68
CA GLN A 82 16.83 -17.16 -13.67
C GLN A 82 16.08 -17.73 -14.87
N CYS A 83 16.45 -17.29 -16.08
CA CYS A 83 15.99 -17.97 -17.27
C CYS A 83 16.62 -19.37 -17.34
N ILE A 84 15.79 -20.39 -17.47
CA ILE A 84 16.22 -21.81 -17.47
C ILE A 84 15.98 -22.51 -18.81
N ARG A 85 15.18 -21.91 -19.71
CA ARG A 85 14.85 -22.54 -21.00
C ARG A 85 14.56 -21.52 -22.10
N PHE A 86 15.15 -21.78 -23.27
CA PHE A 86 14.83 -21.13 -24.54
C PHE A 86 14.15 -22.15 -25.47
N PRO A 87 12.84 -22.03 -25.76
CA PRO A 87 12.16 -22.99 -26.62
C PRO A 87 12.77 -23.13 -28.02
N ALA A 88 13.31 -22.05 -28.58
CA ALA A 88 13.94 -22.06 -29.90
C ALA A 88 15.30 -22.80 -29.94
N HIS A 89 15.96 -22.95 -28.78
CA HIS A 89 17.27 -23.59 -28.65
C HIS A 89 17.26 -24.50 -27.41
N PRO A 90 16.53 -25.63 -27.44
CA PRO A 90 16.27 -26.45 -26.26
C PRO A 90 17.53 -27.06 -25.64
N ASP A 91 18.57 -27.30 -26.44
CA ASP A 91 19.84 -27.87 -25.98
C ASP A 91 20.83 -26.81 -25.47
N GLN A 92 20.53 -25.53 -25.68
CA GLN A 92 21.35 -24.43 -25.18
C GLN A 92 20.95 -24.07 -23.75
N LYS A 93 21.95 -23.99 -22.87
CA LYS A 93 21.76 -23.45 -21.53
C LYS A 93 21.71 -21.92 -21.58
N PRO A 94 20.66 -21.28 -21.04
CA PRO A 94 20.66 -19.84 -20.87
C PRO A 94 21.87 -19.36 -20.05
N PRO A 95 22.42 -18.18 -20.35
CA PRO A 95 23.50 -17.62 -19.56
C PRO A 95 23.01 -17.28 -18.15
N THR A 96 23.88 -17.39 -17.16
CA THR A 96 23.57 -17.06 -15.75
C THR A 96 23.24 -15.59 -15.54
N THR A 97 23.59 -14.72 -16.49
CA THR A 97 23.24 -13.30 -16.52
C THR A 97 21.80 -13.05 -16.98
N ALA A 98 21.12 -14.02 -17.58
CA ALA A 98 19.71 -13.91 -17.97
C ALA A 98 18.79 -14.09 -16.75
N ARG A 99 18.90 -13.17 -15.79
CA ARG A 99 18.14 -13.17 -14.53
C ARG A 99 17.34 -11.88 -14.37
N THR A 100 16.02 -11.99 -14.19
CA THR A 100 15.18 -10.81 -13.98
C THR A 100 15.49 -10.15 -12.63
N LYS A 101 15.23 -8.85 -12.53
CA LYS A 101 15.33 -8.12 -11.27
C LYS A 101 14.16 -8.53 -10.38
N MET A 102 14.47 -8.99 -9.16
CA MET A 102 13.49 -9.38 -8.16
C MET A 102 13.39 -8.30 -7.09
N TYR A 103 12.20 -8.16 -6.53
CA TYR A 103 11.87 -7.28 -5.42
C TYR A 103 11.50 -8.10 -4.20
N ARG A 104 11.72 -7.53 -3.01
CA ARG A 104 11.23 -8.15 -1.78
C ARG A 104 9.72 -7.95 -1.71
N VAL A 105 9.02 -8.99 -1.30
CA VAL A 105 7.56 -9.04 -1.21
C VAL A 105 7.14 -9.70 0.09
N GLN A 106 6.06 -9.22 0.70
CA GLN A 106 5.49 -9.77 1.91
C GLN A 106 3.97 -9.67 1.87
N GLU A 107 3.29 -10.72 2.29
CA GLU A 107 1.86 -10.71 2.55
C GLU A 107 1.62 -10.34 4.02
N LYS A 108 0.84 -9.26 4.27
CA LYS A 108 0.47 -8.82 5.63
C LYS A 108 -0.82 -8.03 5.56
N TYR A 109 -1.74 -8.29 6.50
CA TYR A 109 -3.04 -7.63 6.56
C TYR A 109 -3.87 -7.80 5.28
N ASN A 110 -3.89 -9.01 4.70
CA ASN A 110 -4.52 -9.33 3.41
C ASN A 110 -4.06 -8.47 2.21
N TRP A 111 -2.96 -7.74 2.37
CA TRP A 111 -2.30 -6.95 1.33
C TRP A 111 -0.96 -7.57 0.94
N ILE A 112 -0.58 -7.35 -0.31
CA ILE A 112 0.76 -7.63 -0.84
C ILE A 112 1.56 -6.34 -0.79
N TRP A 113 2.66 -6.38 -0.05
CA TRP A 113 3.60 -5.30 0.14
C TRP A 113 4.88 -5.57 -0.65
N VAL A 114 5.38 -4.55 -1.35
CA VAL A 114 6.62 -4.62 -2.12
C VAL A 114 7.53 -3.46 -1.75
N THR A 115 8.84 -3.72 -1.77
CA THR A 115 9.88 -2.69 -1.63
C THR A 115 10.88 -2.82 -2.79
N LEU A 116 11.34 -1.67 -3.31
CA LEU A 116 12.27 -1.62 -4.45
C LEU A 116 13.73 -1.66 -4.03
N GLY A 117 14.01 -1.47 -2.75
CA GLY A 117 15.33 -1.37 -2.16
C GLY A 117 15.51 -2.28 -0.95
N ASN A 118 16.15 -1.74 0.09
CA ASN A 118 16.49 -2.46 1.30
C ASN A 118 15.83 -1.79 2.51
N PRO A 119 14.63 -2.22 2.92
CA PRO A 119 13.96 -1.60 4.05
C PRO A 119 14.71 -1.88 5.35
N GLU A 120 14.91 -0.80 6.13
CA GLU A 120 15.48 -0.87 7.48
C GLU A 120 14.45 -1.30 8.51
N HIS A 121 13.17 -1.24 8.17
CA HIS A 121 12.07 -1.56 9.05
C HIS A 121 11.05 -2.51 8.42
N ASP A 122 10.33 -3.26 9.25
CA ASP A 122 9.17 -4.05 8.81
C ASP A 122 7.95 -3.16 8.53
N ILE A 123 6.96 -3.73 7.84
CA ILE A 123 5.65 -3.15 7.59
C ILE A 123 5.05 -2.68 8.92
N ALA A 124 4.62 -1.42 8.93
CA ALA A 124 4.10 -0.77 10.13
C ALA A 124 2.91 -1.54 10.72
N ILE A 125 2.83 -1.55 12.06
CA ILE A 125 1.84 -2.35 12.79
C ILE A 125 0.48 -1.65 12.75
N PHE A 126 -0.57 -2.42 12.47
CA PHE A 126 -1.96 -2.01 12.69
C PHE A 126 -2.53 -2.77 13.91
N PRO A 127 -2.59 -2.16 15.11
CA PRO A 127 -2.95 -2.89 16.33
C PRO A 127 -4.37 -3.46 16.35
N GLN A 128 -5.29 -2.84 15.60
CA GLN A 128 -6.69 -3.29 15.52
C GLN A 128 -6.85 -4.53 14.64
N TRP A 129 -5.85 -4.86 13.82
CA TRP A 129 -5.92 -6.06 12.98
C TRP A 129 -5.93 -7.33 13.84
N GLY A 130 -7.03 -8.08 13.76
CA GLY A 130 -7.24 -9.31 14.53
C GLY A 130 -7.68 -9.09 15.98
N ASP A 131 -7.90 -7.84 16.40
CA ASP A 131 -8.52 -7.53 17.68
C ASP A 131 -10.03 -7.83 17.60
N PRO A 132 -10.58 -8.77 18.40
CA PRO A 132 -12.01 -9.11 18.35
C PRO A 132 -12.93 -7.97 18.78
N ALA A 133 -12.40 -6.89 19.38
CA ALA A 133 -13.16 -5.69 19.70
C ALA A 133 -13.40 -4.78 18.47
N PHE A 134 -12.76 -5.07 17.34
CA PHE A 134 -12.87 -4.28 16.11
C PHE A 134 -13.43 -5.14 14.97
N HIS A 135 -14.25 -4.52 14.14
CA HIS A 135 -14.60 -5.04 12.83
C HIS A 135 -13.72 -4.33 11.81
N ILE A 136 -13.03 -5.10 10.98
CA ILE A 136 -12.20 -4.56 9.91
C ILE A 136 -13.03 -4.45 8.64
N VAL A 137 -13.05 -3.26 8.04
CA VAL A 137 -13.68 -3.01 6.75
C VAL A 137 -12.63 -2.53 5.75
N ASP A 138 -12.54 -3.24 4.65
CA ASP A 138 -11.69 -2.90 3.50
C ASP A 138 -12.27 -1.68 2.77
N CYS A 139 -11.48 -0.62 2.65
CA CYS A 139 -11.87 0.59 1.92
C CYS A 139 -10.78 0.93 0.90
N GLY A 140 -11.05 0.65 -0.37
CA GLY A 140 -10.10 0.86 -1.45
C GLY A 140 -9.98 -0.34 -2.39
N PRO A 141 -9.05 -0.28 -3.36
CA PRO A 141 -8.10 0.80 -3.56
C PRO A 141 -8.73 1.99 -4.30
N TYR A 142 -8.28 3.22 -4.01
CA TYR A 142 -8.73 4.42 -4.72
C TYR A 142 -7.58 5.07 -5.49
N SER A 143 -7.74 5.21 -6.81
CA SER A 143 -6.76 5.96 -7.63
C SER A 143 -6.98 7.45 -7.49
N ILE A 144 -5.90 8.21 -7.26
CA ILE A 144 -5.94 9.66 -7.10
C ILE A 144 -4.87 10.33 -7.97
N ASN A 145 -5.21 11.51 -8.51
CA ASN A 145 -4.29 12.39 -9.24
C ASN A 145 -3.60 13.38 -8.28
N ALA A 146 -2.94 12.85 -7.27
CA ALA A 146 -2.14 13.60 -6.32
C ALA A 146 -0.88 12.83 -5.94
N SER A 147 0.14 13.53 -5.45
CA SER A 147 1.33 12.89 -4.91
C SER A 147 1.02 12.26 -3.54
N GLY A 148 1.76 11.21 -3.18
CA GLY A 148 1.53 10.49 -1.92
C GLY A 148 1.58 11.37 -0.66
N PRO A 149 2.60 12.24 -0.49
CA PRO A 149 2.67 13.16 0.65
C PRO A 149 1.49 14.12 0.73
N ARG A 150 0.92 14.56 -0.40
CA ARG A 150 -0.29 15.41 -0.38
C ARG A 150 -1.50 14.66 0.14
N ALA A 151 -1.62 13.36 -0.16
CA ALA A 151 -2.67 12.52 0.41
C ALA A 151 -2.48 12.32 1.92
N ILE A 152 -1.24 12.15 2.38
CA ILE A 152 -0.93 12.08 3.82
C ILE A 152 -1.20 13.42 4.52
N GLU A 153 -0.78 14.54 3.96
CA GLU A 153 -1.09 15.88 4.51
C GLU A 153 -2.60 16.08 4.63
N ASN A 154 -3.37 15.75 3.58
CA ASN A 154 -4.82 15.84 3.62
C ASN A 154 -5.45 14.91 4.66
N PHE A 155 -4.91 13.71 4.83
CA PHE A 155 -5.40 12.76 5.83
C PHE A 155 -5.19 13.24 7.28
N LEU A 156 -4.08 13.94 7.52
CA LEU A 156 -3.70 14.45 8.85
C LEU A 156 -4.37 15.79 9.21
N ASP A 157 -4.89 16.51 8.22
CA ASP A 157 -5.55 17.79 8.42
C ASP A 157 -6.99 17.58 8.91
N VAL A 158 -7.35 18.13 10.06
CA VAL A 158 -8.73 18.14 10.57
C VAL A 158 -9.44 19.46 10.26
N THR A 159 -8.70 20.50 9.86
CA THR A 159 -9.24 21.85 9.68
C THR A 159 -10.13 21.95 8.45
N HIS A 160 -10.00 21.03 7.48
CA HIS A 160 -10.89 20.97 6.32
C HIS A 160 -12.22 20.25 6.59
N PHE A 161 -12.38 19.55 7.72
CA PHE A 161 -13.60 18.77 8.03
C PHE A 161 -14.88 19.60 7.95
N PRO A 162 -14.96 20.81 8.56
CA PRO A 162 -16.15 21.65 8.49
C PRO A 162 -16.53 22.07 7.07
N PHE A 163 -15.56 22.14 6.16
CA PHE A 163 -15.73 22.75 4.84
C PHE A 163 -15.94 21.73 3.74
N VAL A 164 -15.05 20.73 3.64
CA VAL A 164 -15.09 19.70 2.58
C VAL A 164 -16.00 18.54 2.98
N HIS A 165 -16.07 18.21 4.27
CA HIS A 165 -16.87 17.10 4.80
C HIS A 165 -18.11 17.59 5.58
N ARG A 166 -18.67 18.74 5.16
CA ARG A 166 -19.82 19.38 5.80
C ARG A 166 -20.98 18.41 5.97
N GLY A 167 -21.50 18.33 7.20
CA GLY A 167 -22.64 17.46 7.54
C GLY A 167 -22.27 15.99 7.76
N LEU A 168 -21.01 15.62 7.55
CA LEU A 168 -20.48 14.28 7.81
C LEU A 168 -19.46 14.31 8.94
N LEU A 169 -18.31 14.97 8.71
CA LEU A 169 -17.19 15.01 9.66
C LEU A 169 -17.02 16.37 10.34
N GLY A 170 -17.78 17.39 9.95
CA GLY A 170 -17.71 18.72 10.54
C GLY A 170 -18.89 19.61 10.17
N ASP A 171 -18.97 20.75 10.85
CA ASP A 171 -19.98 21.79 10.65
C ASP A 171 -19.30 23.16 10.55
N PRO A 172 -19.53 23.96 9.48
CA PRO A 172 -18.99 25.31 9.36
C PRO A 172 -19.32 26.25 10.53
N ALA A 173 -20.37 25.96 11.31
CA ALA A 173 -20.70 26.71 12.52
C ALA A 173 -19.74 26.43 13.69
N HIS A 174 -18.97 25.34 13.62
CA HIS A 174 -18.00 24.90 14.63
C HIS A 174 -16.64 24.55 13.98
N PRO A 175 -15.95 25.51 13.33
CA PRO A 175 -14.72 25.24 12.60
C PRO A 175 -13.48 25.16 13.49
N GLU A 176 -13.60 25.47 14.78
CA GLU A 176 -12.50 25.55 15.71
C GLU A 176 -11.87 24.18 16.01
N VAL A 177 -10.54 24.18 16.09
CA VAL A 177 -9.72 23.06 16.59
C VAL A 177 -9.01 23.58 17.84
N ASN A 178 -8.96 22.77 18.90
CA ASN A 178 -8.22 23.14 20.11
C ASN A 178 -6.71 23.10 19.88
N ASP A 179 -5.95 23.69 20.80
CA ASP A 179 -4.51 23.45 20.89
C ASP A 179 -4.25 21.96 21.20
N TYR A 180 -3.28 21.37 20.50
CA TYR A 180 -2.92 19.97 20.63
C TYR A 180 -1.40 19.77 20.58
N VAL A 181 -0.94 18.58 20.94
CA VAL A 181 0.48 18.26 21.01
C VAL A 181 0.88 17.38 19.84
N ALA A 182 1.95 17.77 19.15
CA ALA A 182 2.61 16.97 18.12
C ALA A 182 4.07 16.71 18.51
N GLU A 183 4.47 15.44 18.50
CA GLU A 183 5.79 14.99 18.93
C GLU A 183 6.39 14.07 17.85
N ILE A 184 7.70 14.21 17.62
CA ILE A 184 8.48 13.25 16.82
C ILE A 184 9.10 12.26 17.80
N THR A 185 8.83 10.98 17.60
CA THR A 185 9.36 9.87 18.40
C THR A 185 10.23 8.95 17.53
N ALA A 186 10.82 7.91 18.13
CA ALA A 186 11.57 6.91 17.35
C ALA A 186 10.66 6.09 16.42
N GLU A 187 9.37 6.03 16.72
CA GLU A 187 8.34 5.28 15.99
C GLU A 187 7.59 6.12 14.95
N GLY A 188 7.92 7.40 14.81
CA GLY A 188 7.33 8.30 13.82
C GLY A 188 6.84 9.61 14.41
N VAL A 189 5.75 10.17 13.87
CA VAL A 189 5.13 11.40 14.40
C VAL A 189 3.82 11.03 15.07
N ILE A 190 3.57 11.55 16.27
CA ILE A 190 2.29 11.42 16.96
C ILE A 190 1.68 12.80 17.20
N ALA A 191 0.40 12.96 16.87
CA ALA A 191 -0.39 14.13 17.25
C ALA A 191 -1.60 13.65 18.07
N LYS A 192 -1.73 14.14 19.30
CA LYS A 192 -2.69 13.66 20.30
C LYS A 192 -3.55 14.80 20.82
N ASP A 193 -4.70 14.44 21.40
CA ASP A 193 -5.65 15.37 22.01
C ASP A 193 -6.25 16.38 21.00
N ILE A 194 -6.35 15.99 19.72
CA ILE A 194 -7.01 16.79 18.69
C ILE A 194 -8.52 16.62 18.86
N SER A 195 -9.21 17.67 19.27
CA SER A 195 -10.65 17.68 19.47
C SER A 195 -11.36 18.58 18.47
N VAL A 196 -12.38 18.01 17.82
CA VAL A 196 -13.23 18.70 16.84
C VAL A 196 -14.69 18.37 17.09
N TRP A 197 -15.59 19.27 16.67
CA TRP A 197 -17.03 19.01 16.67
C TRP A 197 -17.43 18.23 15.41
N GLN A 198 -18.19 17.15 15.58
CA GLN A 198 -18.82 16.42 14.47
C GLN A 198 -20.34 16.43 14.63
N PRO A 199 -21.10 16.60 13.54
CA PRO A 199 -22.56 16.64 13.59
C PRO A 199 -23.19 15.27 13.90
N ASP A 200 -22.52 14.18 13.52
CA ASP A 200 -22.96 12.82 13.83
C ASP A 200 -21.77 11.82 13.82
N PRO A 201 -20.88 11.87 14.82
CA PRO A 201 -19.65 11.06 14.82
C PRO A 201 -19.89 9.56 14.88
N ASP A 202 -21.02 9.13 15.43
CA ASP A 202 -21.32 7.73 15.76
C ASP A 202 -22.56 7.19 15.02
N GLY A 203 -23.11 7.96 14.07
CA GLY A 203 -24.30 7.57 13.30
C GLY A 203 -25.60 7.52 14.11
N THR A 204 -25.67 8.30 15.20
CA THR A 204 -26.83 8.36 16.11
C THR A 204 -27.76 9.54 15.83
N GLY A 205 -27.38 10.42 14.89
CA GLY A 205 -28.04 11.69 14.61
C GLY A 205 -27.74 12.81 15.63
N ASN A 206 -26.80 12.60 16.55
CA ASN A 206 -26.44 13.57 17.58
C ASN A 206 -25.00 14.05 17.41
N GLY A 207 -24.82 15.37 17.47
CA GLY A 207 -23.49 15.97 17.42
C GLY A 207 -22.72 15.80 18.72
N ALA A 208 -21.41 15.63 18.62
CA ALA A 208 -20.52 15.57 19.77
C ALA A 208 -19.11 16.05 19.42
N ARG A 209 -18.36 16.43 20.46
CA ARG A 209 -16.91 16.58 20.35
C ARG A 209 -16.27 15.20 20.38
N VAL A 210 -15.40 14.94 19.42
CA VAL A 210 -14.59 13.72 19.35
C VAL A 210 -13.12 14.08 19.55
N SER A 211 -12.33 13.09 19.93
CA SER A 211 -10.88 13.21 20.06
C SER A 211 -10.18 12.28 19.06
N TYR A 212 -9.17 12.80 18.39
CA TYR A 212 -8.31 12.09 17.47
C TYR A 212 -6.89 11.99 18.03
N THR A 213 -6.30 10.81 17.86
CA THR A 213 -4.85 10.63 17.91
C THR A 213 -4.39 10.13 16.55
N TYR A 214 -3.56 10.92 15.88
CA TYR A 214 -2.91 10.55 14.63
C TYR A 214 -1.50 10.04 14.89
N LYS A 215 -1.08 9.03 14.14
CA LYS A 215 0.32 8.62 14.05
C LYS A 215 0.74 8.47 12.60
N VAL A 216 1.85 9.11 12.24
CA VAL A 216 2.56 8.88 10.98
C VAL A 216 3.62 7.84 11.25
N LEU A 217 3.35 6.60 10.84
CA LEU A 217 4.22 5.44 11.09
C LEU A 217 5.38 5.36 10.09
N ARG A 218 5.09 5.79 8.85
CA ARG A 218 6.02 5.90 7.73
C ARG A 218 5.64 7.11 6.88
N PRO A 219 6.53 7.63 6.00
CA PRO A 219 6.21 8.80 5.18
C PRO A 219 4.90 8.70 4.39
N LEU A 220 4.53 7.48 3.96
CA LEU A 220 3.29 7.20 3.21
C LEU A 220 2.34 6.25 3.93
N THR A 221 2.51 6.05 5.24
CA THR A 221 1.58 5.26 6.06
C THR A 221 1.29 5.98 7.36
N ALA A 222 0.02 6.31 7.55
CA ALA A 222 -0.49 6.93 8.76
C ALA A 222 -1.66 6.11 9.30
N TYR A 223 -1.96 6.28 10.57
CA TYR A 223 -3.19 5.77 11.14
C TYR A 223 -3.73 6.76 12.17
N PHE A 224 -5.02 6.72 12.44
CA PHE A 224 -5.59 7.41 13.59
C PHE A 224 -6.50 6.51 14.41
N ILE A 225 -6.69 6.89 15.67
CA ILE A 225 -7.78 6.42 16.51
C ILE A 225 -8.65 7.63 16.84
N LYS A 226 -9.94 7.50 16.56
CA LYS A 226 -11.00 8.40 16.97
C LYS A 226 -11.71 7.80 18.18
N SER A 227 -11.86 8.60 19.22
CA SER A 227 -12.62 8.27 20.42
C SER A 227 -13.73 9.30 20.61
N SER A 228 -14.95 8.83 20.82
CA SER A 228 -16.12 9.60 21.24
C SER A 228 -16.63 9.06 22.59
N LEU A 229 -17.80 9.51 23.05
CA LEU A 229 -18.52 8.84 24.15
C LEU A 229 -19.02 7.43 23.74
N GLY A 230 -19.09 7.17 22.43
CA GLY A 230 -19.56 5.91 21.84
C GLY A 230 -18.41 5.00 21.40
N PRO A 231 -18.56 4.28 20.26
CA PRO A 231 -17.59 3.30 19.81
C PRO A 231 -16.25 3.94 19.41
N ARG A 232 -15.17 3.16 19.56
CA ARG A 232 -13.85 3.55 19.03
C ARG A 232 -13.81 3.25 17.54
N PHE A 233 -13.15 4.12 16.79
CA PHE A 233 -12.93 3.95 15.37
C PHE A 233 -11.44 4.14 15.08
N ALA A 234 -10.86 3.28 14.25
CA ALA A 234 -9.46 3.39 13.85
C ALA A 234 -9.41 3.36 12.33
N MET A 235 -8.45 4.07 11.74
CA MET A 235 -8.21 3.96 10.30
C MET A 235 -6.72 3.78 10.06
N TYR A 236 -6.36 2.73 9.32
CA TYR A 236 -5.01 2.50 8.82
C TYR A 236 -4.96 2.93 7.36
N PHE A 237 -4.15 3.92 7.03
CA PHE A 237 -4.15 4.61 5.75
C PHE A 237 -2.76 4.59 5.14
N THR A 238 -2.62 4.00 3.96
CA THR A 238 -1.33 3.88 3.28
C THR A 238 -1.46 4.18 1.79
N ILE A 239 -0.38 4.72 1.21
CA ILE A 239 -0.36 5.20 -0.17
C ILE A 239 0.69 4.45 -0.99
N THR A 240 0.27 3.92 -2.14
CA THR A 240 1.20 3.52 -3.21
C THR A 240 1.50 4.72 -4.09
N PRO A 241 2.74 5.23 -4.13
CA PRO A 241 3.13 6.23 -5.13
C PRO A 241 3.35 5.52 -6.48
N VAL A 242 2.44 5.70 -7.44
CA VAL A 242 2.55 5.10 -8.78
C VAL A 242 3.49 5.92 -9.67
N ALA A 243 3.34 7.23 -9.63
CA ALA A 243 4.21 8.22 -10.26
C ALA A 243 4.27 9.48 -9.38
N GLU A 244 4.98 10.52 -9.80
CA GLU A 244 5.18 11.72 -8.98
C GLU A 244 3.86 12.39 -8.55
N ARG A 245 2.83 12.34 -9.40
CA ARG A 245 1.53 13.02 -9.19
C ARG A 245 0.32 12.08 -9.27
N SER A 246 0.54 10.78 -9.17
CA SER A 246 -0.53 9.79 -9.17
C SER A 246 -0.25 8.72 -8.13
N SER A 247 -1.26 8.40 -7.34
CA SER A 247 -1.16 7.50 -6.21
C SER A 247 -2.38 6.58 -6.12
N ILE A 248 -2.23 5.48 -5.39
CA ILE A 248 -3.32 4.60 -4.98
C ILE A 248 -3.43 4.67 -3.46
N VAL A 249 -4.62 4.95 -2.97
CA VAL A 249 -4.95 4.99 -1.55
C VAL A 249 -5.49 3.62 -1.12
N TRP A 250 -4.99 3.11 -0.01
CA TRP A 250 -5.48 1.90 0.65
C TRP A 250 -5.83 2.25 2.08
N MET A 251 -7.00 1.81 2.54
CA MET A 251 -7.31 1.95 3.96
C MET A 251 -8.12 0.79 4.51
N TYR A 252 -7.89 0.55 5.79
CA TYR A 252 -8.77 -0.23 6.65
C TYR A 252 -9.43 0.71 7.65
N VAL A 253 -10.71 0.47 7.93
CA VAL A 253 -11.48 1.15 8.99
C VAL A 253 -12.10 0.15 9.95
#